data_AF-A0A8K0KRA9-F1
#
_entry.id   AF-A0A8K0KRA9-F1
#
_cell.length_a   1.000
_cell.length_b   1.000
_cell.length_c   1.000
_cell.angle_alpha   90.00
_cell.angle_beta   90.00
_cell.angle_gamma   90.00
#
_symmetry.space_group_name_H-M   'P 1'
#
loop_
_entity.id
_entity.type
_entity.pdbx_description
1 polymer ?
#
loop_
_entity_poly.entity_id
_entity_poly.type
_entity_poly.pdbx_seq_one_letter_code
_entity_poly.pdbx_strand_id
1 'polypeptide(L)'
;MRISPFLLGLYSKYPTAITSLIYISNTFFLQYLIIDLFIKKGLPPSKILITIPAMGNLFLVQRVLQNEQDANGSFTFLGSYLIHMNEVPGNVFHRDIMRIIRNSSLEWIIRRNEETKEPYAFTRTTLCASYEDTTSMEFKAKYVLEKGLGGIGIYSIDMEDSEGTTGEGRFPLTRADYNALSRGLQTVDIATEQT
;
A
#
# COMPACT_ATOMS: atom_id res chain seq x y z
N MET A 1 -14.67 -10.76 22.06
CA MET A 1 -14.22 -9.44 22.56
C MET A 1 -13.80 -8.61 21.35
N ARG A 2 -14.64 -7.69 20.87
CA ARG A 2 -14.30 -6.79 19.76
C ARG A 2 -13.40 -5.69 20.31
N ILE A 3 -12.13 -5.70 19.94
CA ILE A 3 -11.21 -4.59 20.25
C ILE A 3 -11.45 -3.53 19.17
N SER A 4 -11.90 -2.36 19.60
CA SER A 4 -12.09 -1.20 18.73
C SER A 4 -10.73 -0.74 18.18
N PRO A 5 -10.56 -0.54 16.86
CA PRO A 5 -9.32 -0.05 16.27
C PRO A 5 -8.93 1.36 16.77
N PHE A 6 -9.83 2.06 17.48
CA PHE A 6 -9.56 3.36 18.08
C PHE A 6 -8.58 3.34 19.28
N LEU A 7 -8.39 2.19 19.95
CA LEU A 7 -7.66 2.13 21.22
C LEU A 7 -6.14 1.92 21.08
N LEU A 8 -5.64 1.55 19.90
CA LEU A 8 -4.20 1.34 19.67
C LEU A 8 -3.42 2.63 19.34
N GLY A 9 -4.12 3.76 19.14
CA GLY A 9 -3.51 5.06 18.80
C GLY A 9 -2.95 5.86 19.99
N LEU A 10 -3.10 5.39 21.23
CA LEU A 10 -2.86 6.20 22.45
C LEU A 10 -1.52 5.97 23.16
N TYR A 11 -0.65 5.07 22.70
CA TYR A 11 0.62 4.74 23.38
C TYR A 11 1.88 5.10 22.58
N SER A 12 1.87 6.24 21.89
CA SER A 12 3.06 6.79 21.21
C SER A 12 3.37 8.19 21.74
N LYS A 13 4.59 8.40 22.21
CA LYS A 13 5.12 9.70 22.70
C LYS A 13 5.43 10.69 21.56
N TYR A 14 5.02 10.36 20.32
CA TYR A 14 5.25 11.14 19.10
C TYR A 14 3.93 11.65 18.52
N PRO A 15 3.90 12.85 17.93
CA PRO A 15 2.68 13.45 17.38
C PRO A 15 2.03 12.49 16.38
N THR A 16 0.70 12.41 16.47
CA THR A 16 -0.25 11.47 15.83
C THR A 16 -0.22 11.37 14.30
N ALA A 17 0.70 12.06 13.65
CA ALA A 17 0.86 12.09 12.21
C ALA A 17 2.09 11.28 11.73
N ILE A 18 3.13 11.17 12.56
CA ILE A 18 4.16 10.16 12.35
C ILE A 18 3.47 8.79 12.46
N THR A 19 2.51 8.61 13.38
CA THR A 19 1.76 7.35 13.55
C THR A 19 0.91 6.91 12.36
N SER A 20 0.54 7.77 11.39
CA SER A 20 -0.25 7.37 10.20
C SER A 20 0.64 7.00 8.99
N LEU A 21 1.78 7.66 8.80
CA LEU A 21 2.84 7.16 7.91
C LEU A 21 3.54 5.92 8.50
N ILE A 22 3.74 5.91 9.82
CA ILE A 22 4.07 4.72 10.60
C ILE A 22 2.92 3.71 10.59
N TYR A 23 1.64 4.09 10.40
CA TYR A 23 0.57 3.09 10.26
C TYR A 23 0.71 2.39 8.91
N ILE A 24 1.05 3.13 7.86
CA ILE A 24 1.33 2.59 6.53
C ILE A 24 2.58 1.70 6.60
N SER A 25 3.72 2.17 7.12
CA SER A 25 4.94 1.34 7.22
C SER A 25 4.89 0.25 8.29
N ASN A 26 4.25 0.45 9.45
CA ASN A 26 4.11 -0.57 10.49
C ASN A 26 3.10 -1.65 10.11
N THR A 27 2.09 -1.38 9.29
CA THR A 27 1.16 -2.45 8.88
C THR A 27 1.91 -3.47 8.02
N PHE A 28 2.81 -3.04 7.13
CA PHE A 28 3.63 -3.94 6.32
C PHE A 28 4.75 -4.61 7.10
N PHE A 29 5.45 -3.88 7.99
CA PHE A 29 6.43 -4.51 8.87
C PHE A 29 5.78 -5.57 9.78
N LEU A 30 4.59 -5.27 10.32
CA LEU A 30 3.82 -6.23 11.11
C LEU A 30 3.35 -7.41 10.26
N GLN A 31 2.96 -7.20 9.01
CA GLN A 31 2.59 -8.27 8.09
C GLN A 31 3.76 -9.25 7.89
N TYR A 32 4.97 -8.77 7.58
CA TYR A 32 6.15 -9.63 7.44
C TYR A 32 6.51 -10.34 8.75
N LEU A 33 6.41 -9.66 9.89
CA LEU A 33 6.65 -10.25 11.21
C LEU A 33 5.66 -11.39 11.51
N ILE A 34 4.38 -11.21 11.17
CA ILE A 34 3.33 -12.23 11.37
C ILE A 34 3.56 -13.42 10.45
N ILE A 35 3.97 -13.19 9.19
CA ILE A 35 4.32 -14.26 8.25
C ILE A 35 5.46 -15.10 8.82
N ASP A 36 6.55 -14.47 9.22
CA ASP A 36 7.72 -15.16 9.80
C ASP A 36 7.33 -15.91 11.09
N LEU A 37 6.44 -15.35 11.90
CA LEU A 37 5.89 -16.01 13.09
C LEU A 37 5.12 -17.29 12.73
N PHE A 38 4.24 -17.24 11.72
CA PHE A 38 3.47 -18.42 11.30
C PHE A 38 4.35 -19.52 10.72
N ILE A 39 5.35 -19.15 9.89
CA ILE A 39 6.34 -20.08 9.37
C ILE A 39 7.10 -20.73 10.54
N LYS A 40 7.54 -19.94 11.53
CA LYS A 40 8.22 -20.45 12.73
C LYS A 40 7.32 -21.38 13.56
N LYS A 41 6.00 -21.24 13.48
CA LYS A 41 5.03 -22.12 14.14
C LYS A 41 4.66 -23.37 13.31
N GLY A 42 5.31 -23.57 12.17
CA GLY A 42 5.16 -24.77 11.34
C GLY A 42 4.12 -24.66 10.24
N LEU A 43 3.58 -23.46 9.96
CA LEU A 43 2.72 -23.27 8.80
C LEU A 43 3.58 -23.32 7.52
N PRO A 44 3.27 -24.22 6.56
CA PRO A 44 4.02 -24.26 5.30
C PRO A 44 3.90 -22.92 4.56
N PRO A 45 5.03 -22.31 4.12
CA PRO A 45 5.02 -21.03 3.40
C PRO A 45 4.04 -20.99 2.22
N SER A 46 3.99 -22.08 1.45
CA SER A 46 3.10 -22.24 0.27
C SER A 46 1.60 -22.19 0.57
N LYS A 47 1.19 -22.24 1.84
CA LYS A 47 -0.21 -22.09 2.28
C LYS A 47 -0.55 -20.69 2.78
N ILE A 48 0.41 -19.76 2.73
CA ILE A 48 0.25 -18.38 3.19
C ILE A 48 0.06 -17.48 1.97
N LEU A 49 -1.04 -16.72 1.95
CA LEU A 49 -1.27 -15.65 0.96
C LEU A 49 -1.10 -14.29 1.63
N ILE A 50 -0.38 -13.38 0.98
CA ILE A 50 -0.36 -11.97 1.39
C ILE A 50 -1.57 -11.29 0.77
N THR A 51 -2.44 -10.70 1.59
CA THR A 51 -3.57 -9.94 1.06
C THR A 51 -3.22 -8.44 1.01
N ILE A 52 -3.39 -7.84 -0.16
CA ILE A 52 -3.15 -6.42 -0.42
C ILE A 52 -4.48 -5.72 -0.64
N PRO A 53 -4.80 -4.66 0.12
CA PRO A 53 -6.02 -3.94 -0.11
C PRO A 53 -5.90 -3.09 -1.39
N ALA A 54 -6.85 -3.22 -2.33
CA ALA A 54 -7.01 -2.31 -3.47
C ALA A 54 -7.66 -0.99 -3.02
N MET A 55 -7.15 -0.45 -1.93
CA MET A 55 -7.58 0.77 -1.28
C MET A 55 -6.33 1.57 -0.92
N GLY A 56 -6.54 2.84 -0.67
CA GLY A 56 -5.54 3.66 -0.02
C GLY A 56 -6.21 4.64 0.91
N ASN A 57 -5.42 5.61 1.35
CA ASN A 57 -5.91 6.65 2.21
C ASN A 57 -5.78 8.02 1.57
N LEU A 58 -6.73 8.90 1.86
CA LEU A 58 -6.67 10.31 1.50
C LEU A 58 -6.86 11.16 2.76
N PHE A 59 -5.92 12.05 3.00
CA PHE A 59 -5.78 12.81 4.23
C PHE A 59 -5.68 14.31 3.98
N LEU A 60 -6.14 15.07 4.97
CA LEU A 60 -5.85 16.48 5.12
C LEU A 60 -4.65 16.67 6.05
N VAL A 61 -3.68 17.48 5.62
CA VAL A 61 -2.49 17.85 6.38
C VAL A 61 -2.44 19.37 6.59
N GLN A 62 -1.95 19.80 7.75
CA GLN A 62 -1.96 21.21 8.17
C GLN A 62 -0.91 22.09 7.46
N ARG A 63 0.19 21.49 6.97
CA ARG A 63 1.27 22.19 6.28
C ARG A 63 2.00 21.24 5.33
N VAL A 64 2.04 21.57 4.03
CA VAL A 64 3.00 20.96 3.12
C VAL A 64 4.25 21.83 3.16
N LEU A 65 5.30 21.32 3.79
CA LEU A 65 6.53 22.06 3.99
C LEU A 65 7.30 22.13 2.67
N GLN A 66 7.66 23.36 2.28
CA GLN A 66 8.22 23.71 0.97
C GLN A 66 9.66 23.18 0.74
N ASN A 67 10.24 22.44 1.69
CA ASN A 67 11.63 21.98 1.64
C ASN A 67 11.75 20.46 1.61
N GLU A 68 12.65 19.96 0.78
CA GLU A 68 12.93 18.54 0.53
C GLU A 68 13.37 17.77 1.79
N GLN A 69 13.85 18.45 2.83
CA GLN A 69 14.26 17.83 4.10
C GLN A 69 13.08 17.36 4.98
N ASP A 70 11.87 17.90 4.78
CA ASP A 70 10.67 17.49 5.52
C ASP A 70 9.87 16.40 4.78
N ALA A 71 10.22 16.11 3.53
CA ALA A 71 9.67 15.00 2.74
C ALA A 71 10.03 13.61 3.32
N ASN A 72 10.91 13.56 4.32
CA ASN A 72 11.17 12.38 5.16
C ASN A 72 10.03 12.05 6.15
N GLY A 73 8.80 12.49 5.88
CA GLY A 73 7.60 11.96 6.53
C GLY A 73 7.06 12.76 7.72
N SER A 74 7.50 14.00 7.94
CA SER A 74 6.95 14.85 9.01
C SER A 74 5.77 15.69 8.51
N PHE A 75 4.57 15.09 8.45
CA PHE A 75 3.32 15.82 8.23
C PHE A 75 2.61 16.06 9.56
N THR A 76 1.76 17.09 9.65
CA THR A 76 0.78 17.21 10.74
C THR A 76 -0.59 16.84 10.20
N PHE A 77 -1.10 15.70 10.66
CA PHE A 77 -2.41 15.15 10.28
C PHE A 77 -3.52 16.02 10.87
N LEU A 78 -4.36 16.57 9.99
CA LEU A 78 -5.51 17.39 10.38
C LEU A 78 -6.80 16.55 10.42
N GLY A 79 -6.85 15.47 9.65
CA GLY A 79 -7.98 14.56 9.59
C GLY A 79 -8.01 13.75 8.29
N SER A 80 -8.89 12.77 8.23
CA SER A 80 -9.22 12.07 6.99
C SER A 80 -9.95 13.01 6.04
N TYR A 81 -9.60 12.99 4.75
CA TYR A 81 -10.43 13.66 3.76
C TYR A 81 -11.73 12.87 3.61
N LEU A 82 -12.85 13.50 3.92
CA LEU A 82 -14.16 12.90 3.75
C LEU A 82 -14.50 12.86 2.26
N ILE A 83 -14.18 11.74 1.62
CA ILE A 83 -14.87 11.39 0.38
C ILE A 83 -16.20 10.75 0.79
N HIS A 84 -17.33 11.30 0.32
CA HIS A 84 -18.68 10.74 0.47
C HIS A 84 -18.88 9.42 -0.30
N MET A 85 -17.86 8.55 -0.35
CA MET A 85 -17.90 7.29 -1.08
C MET A 85 -17.79 6.05 -0.18
N ASN A 86 -17.35 6.17 1.09
CA ASN A 86 -17.08 5.02 1.96
C ASN A 86 -17.63 5.17 3.39
N GLU A 87 -17.87 4.02 4.05
CA GLU A 87 -18.33 3.92 5.44
C GLU A 87 -17.28 4.36 6.48
N VAL A 88 -16.00 4.42 6.10
CA VAL A 88 -14.88 4.83 6.97
C VAL A 88 -14.19 6.07 6.40
N PRO A 89 -14.19 7.21 7.13
CA PRO A 89 -13.50 8.43 6.73
C PRO A 89 -12.04 8.20 6.35
N GLY A 90 -11.67 8.53 5.11
CA GLY A 90 -10.29 8.54 4.62
C GLY A 90 -9.83 7.27 3.93
N ASN A 91 -10.57 6.16 4.02
CA ASN A 91 -10.34 4.99 3.16
C ASN A 91 -10.95 5.27 1.79
N VAL A 92 -10.20 5.07 0.72
CA VAL A 92 -10.62 5.39 -0.65
C VAL A 92 -10.23 4.24 -1.57
N PHE A 93 -11.10 3.89 -2.52
CA PHE A 93 -10.79 2.84 -3.48
C PHE A 93 -9.60 3.23 -4.35
N HIS A 94 -8.76 2.25 -4.71
CA HIS A 94 -7.58 2.49 -5.53
C HIS A 94 -7.92 3.25 -6.81
N ARG A 95 -9.01 2.88 -7.52
CA ARG A 95 -9.46 3.59 -8.72
C ARG A 95 -9.70 5.08 -8.48
N ASP A 96 -10.23 5.45 -7.32
CA ASP A 96 -10.65 6.82 -7.03
C ASP A 96 -9.44 7.66 -6.60
N ILE A 97 -8.49 7.07 -5.87
CA ILE A 97 -7.18 7.70 -5.62
C ILE A 97 -6.49 8.00 -6.95
N MET A 98 -6.44 7.02 -7.85
CA MET A 98 -5.79 7.19 -9.15
C MET A 98 -6.48 8.25 -10.00
N ARG A 99 -7.82 8.31 -10.01
CA ARG A 99 -8.59 9.38 -10.66
C ARG A 99 -8.30 10.74 -10.04
N ILE A 100 -8.24 10.85 -8.72
CA ILE A 100 -7.94 12.10 -8.01
C ILE A 100 -6.53 12.58 -8.35
N ILE A 101 -5.54 11.69 -8.34
CA ILE A 101 -4.16 12.05 -8.64
C ILE A 101 -3.99 12.45 -10.10
N ARG A 102 -4.58 11.69 -11.04
CA ARG A 102 -4.33 11.85 -12.49
C ARG A 102 -5.25 12.83 -13.20
N ASN A 103 -6.50 12.98 -12.73
CA ASN A 103 -7.52 13.80 -13.40
C ASN A 103 -7.86 15.09 -12.64
N SER A 104 -7.08 15.45 -11.61
CA SER A 104 -7.24 16.73 -10.93
C SER A 104 -6.42 17.83 -11.59
N SER A 105 -6.85 19.08 -11.40
CA SER A 105 -6.05 20.26 -11.72
C SER A 105 -4.97 20.57 -10.68
N LEU A 106 -4.80 19.70 -9.67
CA LEU A 106 -3.82 19.89 -8.60
C LEU A 106 -2.47 19.32 -9.02
N GLU A 107 -1.39 20.03 -8.68
CA GLU A 107 -0.03 19.52 -8.83
C GLU A 107 0.24 18.48 -7.73
N TRP A 108 0.19 17.19 -8.09
CA TRP A 108 0.55 16.08 -7.21
C TRP A 108 2.03 15.76 -7.32
N ILE A 109 2.71 15.74 -6.17
CA ILE A 109 4.09 15.31 -6.03
C ILE A 109 4.05 13.87 -5.52
N ILE A 110 4.48 12.92 -6.36
CA ILE A 110 4.55 11.50 -6.00
C ILE A 110 5.96 11.19 -5.47
N ARG A 111 6.00 10.42 -4.38
CA ARG A 111 7.21 9.89 -3.74
C ARG A 111 6.97 8.43 -3.37
N ARG A 112 8.04 7.74 -2.99
CA ARG A 112 7.98 6.34 -2.58
C ARG A 112 8.71 6.12 -1.27
N ASN A 113 8.20 5.20 -0.48
CA ASN A 113 8.95 4.67 0.66
C ASN A 113 10.12 3.81 0.16
N GLU A 114 11.31 4.00 0.71
CA GLU A 114 12.51 3.26 0.26
C GLU A 114 12.47 1.77 0.63
N GLU A 115 11.82 1.40 1.72
CA GLU A 115 11.75 0.03 2.22
C GLU A 115 10.59 -0.75 1.59
N THR A 116 9.38 -0.17 1.57
CA THR A 116 8.17 -0.85 1.09
C THR A 116 7.87 -0.62 -0.39
N LYS A 117 8.54 0.37 -1.01
CA LYS A 117 8.31 0.84 -2.39
C LYS A 117 6.91 1.38 -2.66
N GLU A 118 6.07 1.51 -1.64
CA GLU A 118 4.73 2.07 -1.74
C GLU A 118 4.78 3.55 -2.13
N PRO A 119 3.89 3.96 -3.04
CA PRO A 119 3.72 5.36 -3.37
C PRO A 119 2.96 6.10 -2.26
N TYR A 120 3.35 7.35 -2.07
CA TYR A 120 2.53 8.36 -1.47
C TYR A 120 2.59 9.62 -2.32
N ALA A 121 1.50 10.35 -2.38
CA ALA A 121 1.38 11.56 -3.18
C ALA A 121 0.89 12.70 -2.31
N PHE A 122 1.38 13.91 -2.53
CA PHE A 122 0.90 15.08 -1.81
C PHE A 122 0.86 16.30 -2.72
N THR A 123 -0.07 17.18 -2.44
CA THR A 123 -0.19 18.48 -3.12
C THR A 123 0.65 19.51 -2.38
N ARG A 124 0.93 20.68 -2.97
CA ARG A 124 1.57 21.81 -2.26
C ARG A 124 0.70 22.50 -1.21
N THR A 125 -0.53 22.02 -1.01
CA THR A 125 -1.52 22.63 -0.12
C THR A 125 -1.77 21.75 1.10
N THR A 126 -2.80 20.90 1.07
CA THR A 126 -3.28 20.18 2.25
C THR A 126 -3.65 18.73 1.98
N LEU A 127 -3.57 18.24 0.73
CA LEU A 127 -3.91 16.84 0.43
C LEU A 127 -2.69 15.95 0.40
N CYS A 128 -2.82 14.77 1.02
CA CYS A 128 -1.86 13.67 0.97
C CYS A 128 -2.60 12.35 0.76
N ALA A 129 -2.08 11.48 -0.09
CA ALA A 129 -2.62 10.17 -0.41
C ALA A 129 -1.56 9.08 -0.22
N SER A 130 -1.96 7.92 0.28
CA SER A 130 -1.15 6.69 0.26
C SER A 130 -1.93 5.60 -0.46
N TYR A 131 -1.27 4.79 -1.27
CA TYR A 131 -1.92 3.79 -2.10
C TYR A 131 -0.92 2.71 -2.55
N GLU A 132 -1.38 1.72 -3.29
CA GLU A 132 -0.55 0.71 -3.97
C GLU A 132 -0.44 1.06 -5.45
N ASP A 133 0.67 0.70 -6.10
CA ASP A 133 0.78 0.76 -7.55
C ASP A 133 1.53 -0.46 -8.10
N THR A 134 1.72 -0.51 -9.42
CA THR A 134 2.36 -1.65 -10.07
C THR A 134 3.78 -1.91 -9.54
N THR A 135 4.52 -0.87 -9.13
CA THR A 135 5.88 -1.03 -8.60
C THR A 135 5.87 -1.65 -7.20
N SER A 136 4.98 -1.20 -6.31
CA SER A 136 4.88 -1.79 -4.97
C SER A 136 4.36 -3.23 -5.04
N MET A 137 3.47 -3.53 -5.99
CA MET A 137 3.03 -4.90 -6.28
C MET A 137 4.17 -5.80 -6.76
N GLU A 138 5.03 -5.33 -7.67
CA GLU A 138 6.20 -6.09 -8.13
C GLU A 138 7.19 -6.36 -7.00
N PHE A 139 7.39 -5.40 -6.10
CA PHE A 139 8.25 -5.58 -4.93
C PHE A 139 7.70 -6.65 -3.96
N LYS A 140 6.40 -6.64 -3.71
CA LYS A 140 5.72 -7.62 -2.87
C LYS A 140 5.69 -9.02 -3.50
N ALA A 141 5.49 -9.11 -4.81
CA ALA A 141 5.56 -10.37 -5.54
C ALA A 141 6.95 -11.00 -5.45
N LYS A 142 8.02 -10.19 -5.52
CA LYS A 142 9.39 -10.65 -5.27
C LYS A 142 9.55 -11.24 -3.87
N TYR A 143 9.05 -10.56 -2.83
CA TYR A 143 9.06 -11.10 -1.47
C TYR A 143 8.32 -12.45 -1.35
N VAL A 144 7.15 -12.57 -1.98
CA VAL A 144 6.37 -13.82 -2.04
C VAL A 144 7.17 -14.96 -2.66
N LEU A 145 7.84 -14.71 -3.78
CA LEU A 145 8.68 -15.70 -4.46
C LEU A 145 9.89 -16.09 -3.60
N GLU A 146 10.61 -15.12 -3.04
CA GLU A 146 11.80 -15.36 -2.21
C GLU A 146 11.49 -16.15 -0.93
N LYS A 147 10.30 -15.93 -0.34
CA LYS A 147 9.83 -16.64 0.86
C LYS A 147 9.10 -17.95 0.54
N GLY A 148 8.86 -18.27 -0.73
CA GLY A 148 8.09 -19.44 -1.14
C GLY A 148 6.64 -19.40 -0.66
N LEU A 149 6.04 -18.20 -0.57
CA LEU A 149 4.65 -18.03 -0.15
C LEU A 149 3.70 -18.49 -1.26
N GLY A 150 2.45 -18.75 -0.91
CA GLY A 150 1.43 -19.26 -1.83
C GLY A 150 0.97 -18.25 -2.89
N GLY A 151 1.24 -16.95 -2.70
CA GLY A 151 0.83 -15.90 -3.63
C GLY A 151 0.38 -14.61 -2.96
N ILE A 152 -0.20 -13.73 -3.77
CA ILE A 152 -0.85 -12.49 -3.35
C ILE A 152 -2.36 -12.60 -3.61
N GLY A 153 -3.16 -12.07 -2.70
CA GLY A 153 -4.60 -11.85 -2.88
C GLY A 153 -4.91 -10.35 -2.88
N ILE A 154 -5.90 -9.93 -3.66
CA ILE A 154 -6.34 -8.53 -3.74
C ILE A 154 -7.67 -8.34 -2.99
N TYR A 155 -7.71 -7.38 -2.06
CA TYR A 155 -8.91 -7.02 -1.30
C TYR A 155 -9.34 -5.58 -1.58
N SER A 156 -10.29 -5.33 -2.47
CA SER A 156 -11.03 -6.29 -3.27
C SER A 156 -11.06 -5.85 -4.72
N ILE A 157 -11.31 -6.80 -5.61
CA ILE A 157 -11.19 -6.61 -7.06
C ILE A 157 -12.13 -5.51 -7.59
N ASP A 158 -13.28 -5.30 -6.95
CA ASP A 158 -14.23 -4.25 -7.29
C ASP A 158 -13.73 -2.84 -6.93
N MET A 159 -12.65 -2.72 -6.13
CA MET A 159 -12.02 -1.47 -5.73
C MET A 159 -10.98 -0.96 -6.74
N GLU A 160 -10.58 -1.83 -7.67
CA GLU A 160 -9.67 -1.49 -8.76
C GLU A 160 -10.36 -0.76 -9.93
N ASP A 161 -9.56 -0.25 -10.87
CA ASP A 161 -10.03 0.32 -12.12
C ASP A 161 -10.32 -0.81 -13.13
N SER A 162 -11.51 -1.39 -13.04
CA SER A 162 -11.97 -2.46 -13.94
C SER A 162 -12.19 -1.99 -15.38
N GLU A 163 -12.39 -0.69 -15.58
CA GLU A 163 -12.69 -0.08 -16.88
C GLU A 163 -11.42 0.37 -17.63
N GLY A 164 -10.32 0.62 -16.91
CA GLY A 164 -9.06 1.10 -17.47
C GLY A 164 -9.04 2.62 -17.71
N THR A 165 -9.83 3.35 -16.93
CA THR A 165 -10.04 4.81 -17.04
C THR A 165 -8.91 5.65 -16.43
N THR A 166 -8.02 5.03 -15.65
CA THR A 166 -6.93 5.70 -14.94
C THR A 166 -5.63 5.76 -15.75
N GLY A 167 -5.56 5.10 -16.90
CA GLY A 167 -4.36 5.05 -17.74
C GLY A 167 -3.32 4.00 -17.30
N GLU A 168 -3.64 3.15 -16.32
CA GLU A 168 -2.85 1.94 -16.00
C GLU A 168 -3.48 0.67 -16.56
N GLY A 169 -4.50 0.79 -17.42
CA GLY A 169 -5.29 -0.32 -17.95
C GLY A 169 -6.16 -0.99 -16.87
N ARG A 170 -6.86 -2.07 -17.26
CA ARG A 170 -7.82 -2.75 -16.39
C ARG A 170 -7.15 -3.57 -15.29
N PHE A 171 -7.67 -3.50 -14.06
CA PHE A 171 -7.19 -4.25 -12.90
C PHE A 171 -5.67 -4.13 -12.69
N PRO A 172 -5.14 -2.91 -12.50
CA PRO A 172 -3.71 -2.65 -12.56
C PRO A 172 -2.90 -3.40 -11.49
N LEU A 173 -3.38 -3.53 -10.25
CA LEU A 173 -2.65 -4.24 -9.19
C LEU A 173 -2.72 -5.74 -9.40
N THR A 174 -3.91 -6.28 -9.69
CA THR A 174 -4.10 -7.71 -10.01
C THR A 174 -3.22 -8.14 -11.19
N ARG A 175 -3.14 -7.31 -12.24
CA ARG A 175 -2.32 -7.61 -13.41
C ARG A 175 -0.82 -7.49 -13.12
N ALA A 176 -0.42 -6.53 -12.29
CA ALA A 176 0.97 -6.40 -11.86
C ALA A 176 1.43 -7.63 -11.07
N ASP A 177 0.60 -8.10 -10.14
CA ASP A 177 0.83 -9.34 -9.39
C ASP A 177 0.97 -10.55 -10.32
N TYR A 178 -0.05 -10.81 -11.16
CA TYR A 178 -0.03 -11.93 -12.10
C TYR A 178 1.24 -11.95 -12.96
N ASN A 179 1.60 -10.80 -13.52
CA ASN A 179 2.79 -10.68 -14.37
C ASN A 179 4.08 -10.91 -13.57
N ALA A 180 4.18 -10.37 -12.35
CA ALA A 180 5.37 -10.49 -11.52
C ALA A 180 5.60 -11.94 -11.06
N LEU A 181 4.55 -12.62 -10.56
CA LEU A 181 4.63 -14.02 -10.14
C LEU A 181 4.91 -14.95 -11.32
N SER A 182 4.25 -14.74 -12.46
CA SER A 182 4.46 -15.58 -13.67
C SER A 182 5.89 -15.52 -14.17
N ARG A 183 6.50 -14.33 -14.21
CA ARG A 183 7.92 -14.17 -14.58
C ARG A 183 8.84 -14.82 -13.56
N GLY A 184 8.56 -14.65 -12.26
CA GLY A 184 9.35 -15.22 -11.19
C GLY A 184 9.40 -16.75 -11.24
N LEU A 185 8.26 -17.39 -11.46
CA LEU A 185 8.19 -18.85 -11.58
C LEU A 185 9.02 -19.37 -12.77
N GLN A 186 8.93 -18.72 -13.94
CA GLN A 186 9.78 -19.08 -15.09
C GLN A 186 11.27 -19.01 -14.77
N THR A 187 11.71 -18.01 -13.99
CA THR A 187 13.13 -17.90 -13.60
C THR A 187 13.57 -19.00 -12.64
N VAL A 188 12.68 -19.46 -11.75
CA VAL A 188 12.96 -20.57 -10.83
C VAL A 188 13.08 -21.88 -11.62
N ASP A 189 12.17 -22.14 -12.55
CA ASP A 189 12.18 -23.36 -13.37
C ASP A 189 13.50 -23.47 -14.17
N ILE A 190 13.94 -22.38 -14.81
CA ILE A 190 15.22 -22.33 -15.55
C ILE A 190 16.40 -22.60 -14.63
N ALA A 191 16.41 -22.06 -13.41
CA ALA A 191 17.50 -22.28 -12.46
C ALA A 191 17.56 -23.74 -11.98
N THR A 192 16.42 -24.41 -11.86
CA THR A 192 16.37 -25.83 -11.44
C THR A 192 16.74 -26.82 -12.55
N GLU A 193 16.57 -26.46 -13.82
CA GLU A 193 17.00 -27.31 -14.95
C GLU A 193 18.52 -27.29 -15.18
N GLN A 194 19.24 -26.35 -14.58
CA GLN A 194 20.69 -26.17 -14.73
C GLN A 194 21.53 -26.82 -13.62
N THR A 195 20.91 -27.47 -12.64
CA THR A 195 21.57 -28.16 -11.49
C THR A 195 21.35 -29.66 -11.54
#